data_AF-A0A7S4MV93-F1
#
_entry.id   AF-A0A7S4MV93-F1
#
_cell.length_a   1.000
_cell.length_b   1.000
_cell.length_c   1.000
_cell.angle_alpha   90.00
_cell.angle_beta   90.00
_cell.angle_gamma   90.00
#
_symmetry.space_group_name_H-M   'P 1'
#
loop_
_entity.id
_entity.type
_entity.pdbx_description
1 polymer ?
#
loop_
_entity_poly.entity_id
_entity_poly.type
_entity_poly.pdbx_seq_one_letter_code
_entity_poly.pdbx_strand_id
1 'polypeptide(L)'
;RLATSNAALLTVKFLVGEVGQNVMNHAAVASKKSTRYITTYPQCGGEKCPRLDRKRDCNEQCCPVDCKLSSWSSWSKCDDVCEGKQYQRRTIERQAKCGGKPCPTDRENERACSSVCPRPIECSCYEICVGEEEEDCWE
;
A
#
# COMPACT_ATOMS: atom_id res chain seq x y z
N ARG A 1 9.30 55.63 -8.47
CA ARG A 1 8.73 55.10 -7.20
C ARG A 1 7.31 54.65 -7.56
N LEU A 2 7.13 53.36 -7.89
CA LEU A 2 6.36 52.35 -7.12
C LEU A 2 4.92 52.83 -6.83
N ALA A 3 3.82 52.16 -7.19
CA ALA A 3 3.61 50.82 -7.69
C ALA A 3 2.22 50.76 -8.36
N THR A 4 2.08 50.09 -9.51
CA THR A 4 0.77 49.66 -10.02
C THR A 4 0.41 48.32 -9.38
N SER A 5 -0.73 48.31 -8.69
CA SER A 5 -1.40 47.14 -8.16
C SER A 5 -1.81 46.22 -9.30
N ASN A 6 -1.20 45.04 -9.38
CA ASN A 6 -1.73 43.93 -10.14
C ASN A 6 -1.94 42.78 -9.15
N ALA A 7 -3.19 42.62 -8.74
CA ALA A 7 -3.70 41.43 -8.09
C ALA A 7 -3.63 40.26 -9.09
N ALA A 8 -2.43 39.70 -9.25
CA ALA A 8 -2.25 38.42 -9.89
C ALA A 8 -2.66 37.35 -8.88
N LEU A 9 -3.87 36.82 -9.05
CA LEU A 9 -4.30 35.52 -8.56
C LEU A 9 -3.32 34.46 -9.10
N LEU A 10 -2.16 34.37 -8.46
CA LEU A 10 -1.20 33.30 -8.64
C LEU A 10 -1.80 32.09 -7.93
N THR A 11 -2.53 31.32 -8.71
CA THR A 11 -2.87 29.94 -8.45
C THR A 11 -1.69 29.27 -7.76
N VAL A 12 -1.95 28.75 -6.55
CA VAL A 12 -1.04 27.81 -5.90
C VAL A 12 -1.00 26.59 -6.81
N LYS A 13 -0.09 26.62 -7.78
CA LYS A 13 0.37 25.45 -8.50
C LYS A 13 0.94 24.55 -7.41
N PHE A 14 0.11 23.65 -6.91
CA PHE A 14 0.56 22.42 -6.29
C PHE A 14 1.61 21.86 -7.25
N LEU A 15 2.87 21.94 -6.85
CA LEU A 15 3.90 21.06 -7.38
C LEU A 15 3.53 19.67 -6.88
N VAL A 16 2.52 19.06 -7.50
CA VAL A 16 2.53 17.61 -7.67
C VAL A 16 3.76 17.41 -8.53
N GLY A 17 4.90 17.19 -7.87
CA GLY A 17 6.08 16.71 -8.55
C GLY A 17 5.61 15.57 -9.43
N GLU A 18 5.87 15.69 -10.73
CA GLU A 18 5.67 14.61 -11.66
C GLU A 18 6.41 13.42 -11.06
N VAL A 19 5.65 12.50 -10.45
CA VAL A 19 6.17 11.19 -10.12
C VAL A 19 6.37 10.57 -11.49
N GLY A 20 7.54 10.81 -12.07
CA GLY A 20 8.00 10.13 -13.26
C GLY A 20 7.88 8.66 -12.97
N GLN A 21 6.82 8.05 -13.53
CA GLN A 21 6.56 6.63 -13.46
C GLN A 21 7.60 5.92 -14.32
N ASN A 22 8.86 5.88 -13.87
CA ASN A 22 9.80 4.86 -14.29
C ASN A 22 9.43 3.56 -13.54
N VAL A 23 8.29 2.98 -13.90
CA VAL A 23 7.93 1.60 -13.53
C VAL A 23 8.72 0.65 -14.42
N MET A 24 10.04 0.64 -14.26
CA MET A 24 10.92 -0.35 -14.88
C MET A 24 10.59 -1.74 -14.32
N ASN A 25 9.92 -2.53 -15.17
CA ASN A 25 10.34 -3.86 -15.63
C ASN A 25 10.62 -4.95 -14.57
N HIS A 26 9.62 -5.79 -14.35
CA HIS A 26 9.82 -7.21 -14.02
C HIS A 26 9.68 -8.08 -15.29
N ALA A 27 10.19 -7.59 -16.43
CA ALA A 27 10.43 -8.40 -17.60
C ALA A 27 11.89 -8.87 -17.52
N ALA A 28 12.11 -10.04 -16.91
CA ALA A 28 13.38 -10.73 -17.06
C ALA A 28 13.41 -11.31 -18.48
N VAL A 29 13.93 -10.53 -19.44
CA VAL A 29 14.11 -10.99 -20.81
C VAL A 29 15.12 -12.13 -20.78
N ALA A 30 14.64 -13.36 -21.01
CA ALA A 30 15.51 -14.51 -21.17
C ALA A 30 16.14 -14.45 -22.57
N SER A 31 17.33 -15.03 -22.74
CA SER A 31 17.93 -15.14 -24.07
C SER A 31 18.49 -16.52 -24.30
N LYS A 32 18.23 -17.05 -25.50
CA LYS A 32 18.76 -18.32 -25.97
C LYS A 32 19.91 -18.05 -26.93
N LYS A 33 21.08 -18.60 -26.64
CA LYS A 33 22.25 -18.59 -27.52
C LYS A 33 22.42 -19.94 -28.20
N SER A 34 22.69 -19.93 -29.49
CA SER A 34 23.03 -21.11 -30.29
C SER A 34 24.30 -20.82 -31.07
N THR A 35 25.25 -21.73 -31.04
CA THR A 35 26.52 -21.61 -31.76
C THR A 35 26.72 -22.87 -32.59
N ARG A 36 26.98 -22.69 -33.89
CA ARG A 36 27.44 -23.77 -34.79
C ARG A 36 28.95 -23.67 -34.97
N TYR A 37 29.58 -24.74 -35.45
CA TYR A 37 31.01 -24.77 -35.75
C TYR A 37 31.25 -25.02 -37.24
N ILE A 38 32.44 -24.64 -37.69
CA ILE A 38 32.88 -24.88 -39.07
C ILE A 38 33.36 -26.33 -39.14
N THR A 39 32.75 -27.15 -39.99
CA THR A 39 33.22 -28.51 -40.28
C THR A 39 34.22 -28.55 -41.43
N THR A 40 34.13 -27.59 -42.35
CA THR A 40 34.99 -27.49 -43.53
C THR A 40 35.36 -26.04 -43.77
N TYR A 41 36.66 -25.75 -43.81
CA TYR A 41 37.17 -24.41 -44.08
C TYR A 41 37.16 -24.11 -45.58
N PRO A 42 36.96 -22.84 -45.99
CA PRO A 42 37.03 -22.45 -47.39
C PRO A 42 38.44 -22.73 -47.95
N GLN A 43 38.49 -23.29 -49.16
CA GLN A 43 39.73 -23.60 -49.89
C GLN A 43 39.81 -22.75 -51.16
N CYS A 44 41.02 -22.57 -51.70
CA CYS A 44 41.27 -21.92 -53.00
C CYS A 44 40.62 -20.52 -53.15
N GLY A 45 40.69 -19.68 -52.13
CA GLY A 45 40.14 -18.32 -52.18
C GLY A 45 38.63 -18.22 -51.94
N GLY A 46 38.00 -19.28 -51.45
CA GLY A 46 36.59 -19.26 -51.04
C GLY A 46 36.27 -18.22 -49.96
N GLU A 47 35.00 -17.81 -49.88
CA GLU A 47 34.57 -16.78 -48.96
C GLU A 47 34.68 -17.20 -47.49
N LYS A 48 34.86 -16.19 -46.62
CA LYS A 48 34.91 -16.39 -45.18
C LYS A 48 33.57 -16.91 -44.67
N CYS A 49 33.60 -17.89 -43.76
CA CYS A 49 32.39 -18.39 -43.13
C CYS A 49 31.64 -17.26 -42.39
N PRO A 50 30.30 -17.25 -42.46
CA PRO A 50 29.48 -16.23 -41.80
C PRO A 50 29.50 -16.41 -40.28
N ARG A 51 28.90 -15.43 -39.56
CA ARG A 51 28.72 -15.52 -38.10
C ARG A 51 28.00 -16.83 -37.74
N LEU A 52 28.54 -17.50 -36.72
CA LEU A 52 28.09 -18.83 -36.30
C LEU A 52 27.29 -18.81 -35.01
N ASP A 53 27.36 -17.72 -34.26
CA ASP A 53 26.56 -17.52 -33.08
C ASP A 53 25.29 -16.72 -33.39
N ARG A 54 24.21 -17.17 -32.77
CA ARG A 54 22.89 -16.56 -32.86
C ARG A 54 22.34 -16.37 -31.45
N LYS A 55 21.83 -15.18 -31.17
CA LYS A 55 21.05 -14.87 -29.97
C LYS A 55 19.60 -14.65 -30.38
N ARG A 56 18.66 -15.18 -29.59
CA ARG A 56 17.26 -14.78 -29.64
C ARG A 56 16.79 -14.49 -28.23
N ASP A 57 16.09 -13.39 -28.05
CA ASP A 57 15.41 -13.11 -26.80
C ASP A 57 14.12 -13.95 -26.75
N CYS A 58 13.71 -14.28 -25.53
CA CYS A 58 12.51 -15.03 -25.24
C CYS A 58 11.95 -14.59 -23.89
N ASN A 59 10.69 -14.90 -23.64
CA ASN A 59 9.98 -14.46 -22.45
C ASN A 59 9.95 -12.93 -22.31
N GLU A 60 9.66 -12.23 -23.41
CA GLU A 60 9.50 -10.78 -23.43
C GLU A 60 8.25 -10.32 -22.65
N GLN A 61 7.30 -11.24 -22.40
CA GLN A 61 6.18 -10.97 -21.53
C GLN A 61 6.66 -10.66 -20.10
N CYS A 62 6.11 -9.59 -19.52
CA CYS A 62 6.37 -9.27 -18.12
C CYS A 62 5.87 -10.40 -17.21
N CYS A 63 6.66 -10.75 -16.19
CA CYS A 63 6.26 -11.76 -15.23
C CYS A 63 5.16 -11.21 -14.29
N PRO A 64 4.07 -11.95 -14.04
CA PRO A 64 3.04 -11.51 -13.11
C PRO A 64 3.62 -11.40 -11.71
N VAL A 65 3.40 -10.25 -11.07
CA VAL A 65 3.79 -10.01 -9.68
C VAL A 65 2.52 -9.78 -8.87
N ASP A 66 2.25 -10.68 -7.95
CA ASP A 66 1.11 -10.56 -7.04
C ASP A 66 1.33 -9.44 -6.03
N CYS A 67 0.21 -8.84 -5.61
CA CYS A 67 0.21 -7.91 -4.50
C CYS A 67 0.76 -8.57 -3.23
N LYS A 68 1.51 -7.80 -2.46
CA LYS A 68 1.96 -8.16 -1.13
C LYS A 68 1.44 -7.15 -0.11
N LEU A 69 0.74 -7.64 0.91
CA LEU A 69 0.34 -6.86 2.08
C LEU A 69 1.40 -6.98 3.18
N SER A 70 1.44 -5.97 4.04
CA SER A 70 2.25 -6.01 5.25
C SER A 70 1.72 -7.04 6.25
N SER A 71 2.52 -7.34 7.26
CA SER A 71 2.00 -7.95 8.48
C SER A 71 0.94 -7.06 9.11
N TRP A 72 0.01 -7.67 9.84
CA TRP A 72 -0.96 -6.92 10.64
C TRP A 72 -0.25 -6.09 11.71
N SER A 73 -0.74 -4.88 11.94
CA SER A 73 -0.37 -4.12 13.13
C SER A 73 -0.78 -4.86 14.39
N SER A 74 -0.18 -4.51 15.52
CA SER A 74 -0.77 -4.86 16.81
C SER A 74 -2.19 -4.31 16.92
N TRP A 75 -3.03 -5.01 17.68
CA TRP A 75 -4.37 -4.53 18.03
C TRP A 75 -4.26 -3.20 18.77
N SER A 76 -5.18 -2.28 18.47
CA SER A 76 -5.33 -1.03 19.20
C SER A 76 -5.68 -1.28 20.66
N LYS A 77 -5.67 -0.22 21.47
CA LYS A 77 -6.36 -0.26 22.76
C LYS A 77 -7.86 -0.47 22.54
N CYS A 78 -8.52 -1.03 23.55
CA CYS A 78 -9.97 -1.11 23.59
C CYS A 78 -10.51 0.33 23.55
N ASP A 79 -11.42 0.63 22.63
CA ASP A 79 -11.99 1.96 22.46
C ASP A 79 -12.95 2.34 23.60
N ASP A 80 -13.62 1.34 24.18
CA ASP A 80 -14.50 1.46 25.33
C ASP A 80 -14.18 0.40 26.39
N VAL A 81 -14.53 0.71 27.64
CA VAL A 81 -14.51 -0.22 28.76
C VAL A 81 -15.68 -1.20 28.65
N CYS A 82 -16.79 -0.75 28.08
CA CYS A 82 -18.05 -1.48 27.94
C CYS A 82 -18.34 -1.76 26.46
N GLU A 83 -18.44 -3.03 26.08
CA GLU A 83 -18.65 -3.45 24.68
C GLU A 83 -17.57 -2.95 23.70
N GLY A 84 -16.36 -2.69 24.22
CA GLY A 84 -15.28 -2.14 23.43
C GLY A 84 -14.80 -3.07 22.32
N LYS A 85 -14.27 -2.42 21.27
CA LYS A 85 -13.67 -3.00 20.08
C LYS A 85 -12.20 -2.63 19.99
N GLN A 86 -11.46 -3.52 19.34
CA GLN A 86 -10.07 -3.31 18.94
C GLN A 86 -9.95 -3.41 17.44
N TYR A 87 -9.03 -2.62 16.91
CA TYR A 87 -8.75 -2.51 15.49
C TYR A 87 -7.31 -2.89 15.20
N GLN A 88 -7.08 -3.59 14.10
CA GLN A 88 -5.75 -3.75 13.53
C GLN A 88 -5.81 -3.44 12.04
N ARG A 89 -4.68 -2.95 11.50
CA ARG A 89 -4.58 -2.55 10.10
C ARG A 89 -3.34 -3.12 9.45
N ARG A 90 -3.38 -3.26 8.13
CA ARG A 90 -2.23 -3.64 7.30
C ARG A 90 -2.17 -2.74 6.07
N THR A 91 -0.99 -2.54 5.51
CA THR A 91 -0.78 -1.70 4.33
C THR A 91 -0.35 -2.54 3.13
N ILE A 92 -0.36 -1.94 1.95
CA ILE A 92 0.14 -2.57 0.73
C ILE A 92 1.64 -2.33 0.67
N GLU A 93 2.45 -3.37 0.84
CA GLU A 93 3.90 -3.30 0.65
C GLU A 93 4.28 -3.29 -0.83
N ARG A 94 3.52 -4.02 -1.65
CA ARG A 94 3.75 -4.11 -3.08
C ARG A 94 2.45 -4.23 -3.84
N GLN A 95 2.23 -3.36 -4.81
CA GLN A 95 1.10 -3.46 -5.73
C GLN A 95 1.30 -4.59 -6.75
N ALA A 96 0.18 -5.13 -7.22
CA ALA A 96 0.17 -6.10 -8.30
C ALA A 96 0.70 -5.48 -9.61
N LYS A 97 1.43 -6.26 -10.40
CA LYS A 97 1.93 -5.84 -11.73
C LYS A 97 1.75 -6.96 -12.75
N CYS A 98 1.65 -6.57 -14.02
CA CYS A 98 1.71 -7.48 -15.16
C CYS A 98 0.71 -8.65 -15.08
N GLY A 99 -0.54 -8.36 -14.67
CA GLY A 99 -1.59 -9.37 -14.52
C GLY A 99 -1.52 -10.22 -13.24
N GLY A 100 -0.65 -9.87 -12.29
CA GLY A 100 -0.64 -10.48 -10.96
C GLY A 100 -1.91 -10.20 -10.16
N LYS A 101 -2.15 -10.99 -9.11
CA LYS A 101 -3.34 -10.90 -8.27
C LYS A 101 -3.41 -9.57 -7.52
N PRO A 102 -4.56 -8.84 -7.59
CA PRO A 102 -4.73 -7.58 -6.87
C PRO A 102 -4.76 -7.80 -5.35
N CYS A 103 -4.48 -6.73 -4.60
CA CYS A 103 -4.60 -6.76 -3.15
C CYS A 103 -6.08 -6.91 -2.75
N PRO A 104 -6.38 -7.69 -1.70
CA PRO A 104 -7.67 -7.61 -1.02
C PRO A 104 -8.00 -6.18 -0.58
N THR A 105 -9.28 -5.81 -0.63
CA THR A 105 -9.77 -4.53 -0.10
C THR A 105 -9.73 -4.50 1.43
N ASP A 106 -9.93 -5.65 2.05
CA ASP A 106 -10.01 -5.82 3.50
C ASP A 106 -8.63 -5.71 4.13
N ARG A 107 -8.35 -4.51 4.63
CA ARG A 107 -7.05 -4.11 5.21
C ARG A 107 -7.18 -3.72 6.67
N GLU A 108 -8.37 -3.84 7.22
CA GLU A 108 -8.71 -3.50 8.59
C GLU A 108 -9.53 -4.66 9.16
N ASN A 109 -9.23 -5.04 10.40
CA ASN A 109 -10.01 -6.03 11.13
C ASN A 109 -10.47 -5.41 12.45
N GLU A 110 -11.62 -5.88 12.92
CA GLU A 110 -12.21 -5.55 14.21
C GLU A 110 -12.39 -6.81 15.04
N ARG A 111 -12.23 -6.70 16.37
CA ARG A 111 -12.66 -7.72 17.33
C ARG A 111 -13.17 -7.07 18.60
N ALA A 112 -14.06 -7.75 19.32
CA ALA A 112 -14.43 -7.35 20.68
C ALA A 112 -13.26 -7.57 21.65
N CYS A 113 -13.07 -6.64 22.59
CA CYS A 113 -12.06 -6.73 23.65
C CYS A 113 -12.64 -6.74 25.06
N SER A 114 -13.84 -6.19 25.28
CA SER A 114 -14.54 -6.23 26.57
C SER A 114 -15.92 -6.87 26.42
N SER A 115 -16.25 -7.81 27.30
CA SER A 115 -17.53 -8.53 27.31
C SER A 115 -18.33 -8.36 28.61
N VAL A 116 -17.79 -7.64 29.59
CA VAL A 116 -18.45 -7.46 30.90
C VAL A 116 -18.35 -6.02 31.33
N CYS A 117 -19.48 -5.31 31.23
CA CYS A 117 -19.65 -4.06 31.95
C CYS A 117 -19.76 -4.34 33.45
N PRO A 118 -19.11 -3.55 34.33
CA PRO A 118 -19.64 -3.41 35.67
C PRO A 118 -21.10 -2.93 35.55
N ARG A 119 -22.01 -3.66 36.21
CA ARG A 119 -23.43 -3.29 36.37
C ARG A 119 -23.57 -1.79 36.72
N PRO A 120 -24.67 -1.15 36.31
CA PRO A 120 -24.71 0.29 36.06
C PRO A 120 -24.04 1.06 37.20
N ILE A 121 -23.04 1.87 36.85
CA ILE A 121 -22.72 3.02 37.68
C ILE A 121 -23.97 3.88 37.53
N GLU A 122 -24.89 3.80 38.50
CA GLU A 122 -25.93 4.79 38.64
C GLU A 122 -25.22 6.14 38.57
N CYS A 123 -25.54 6.92 37.55
CA CYS A 123 -25.22 8.32 37.56
C CYS A 123 -25.98 8.92 38.73
N SER A 124 -25.38 8.93 39.93
CA SER A 124 -25.81 9.86 40.96
C SER A 124 -25.47 11.23 40.40
N CYS A 125 -26.47 11.90 39.83
CA CYS A 125 -26.49 13.34 39.73
C CYS A 125 -26.16 13.84 41.13
N TYR A 126 -24.90 14.22 41.36
CA TYR A 126 -24.39 14.94 42.52
C TYR A 126 -25.39 14.98 43.69
N GLU A 127 -25.50 13.88 44.43
CA GLU A 127 -26.08 13.95 45.76
C GLU A 127 -25.08 14.73 46.61
N ILE A 128 -25.40 15.99 46.91
CA ILE A 128 -24.93 16.52 48.17
C ILE A 128 -25.82 15.89 49.24
N CYS A 129 -25.29 14.90 49.95
CA CYS A 129 -25.82 14.57 51.26
C CYS A 129 -25.31 15.66 52.22
N VAL A 130 -26.08 16.72 52.46
CA VAL A 130 -25.94 17.50 53.71
C VAL A 130 -27.14 17.14 54.57
N GLY A 131 -26.87 16.46 55.68
CA GLY A 131 -27.64 16.46 56.93
C GLY A 131 -29.15 16.28 56.86
N GLU A 132 -29.63 15.22 57.51
CA GLU A 132 -30.99 15.10 58.04
C GLU A 132 -31.41 16.41 58.71
N GLU A 133 -32.33 17.19 58.12
CA GLU A 133 -33.53 17.79 58.74
C GLU A 133 -34.54 18.14 57.63
N GLU A 134 -35.81 17.94 57.97
CA GLU A 134 -37.04 17.95 57.18
C GLU A 134 -37.37 19.23 56.37
N GLU A 135 -38.22 19.04 55.34
CA GLU A 135 -39.05 20.04 54.63
C GLU A 135 -38.38 20.97 53.61
N ASP A 136 -38.50 20.61 52.33
CA ASP A 136 -39.24 21.40 51.31
C ASP A 136 -38.78 21.08 49.89
N CYS A 137 -39.73 20.63 49.05
CA CYS A 137 -39.94 21.10 47.67
C CYS A 137 -40.96 20.20 46.94
N TRP A 138 -42.25 20.56 47.05
CA TRP A 138 -43.24 20.31 45.99
C TRP A 138 -43.79 21.67 45.55
N GLU A 139 -43.34 22.16 44.40
CA GLU A 139 -44.14 22.52 43.22
C GLU A 139 -43.24 23.00 42.07
#